data_AF-A0A853IIM1-F1
#
_entry.id   AF-A0A853IIM1-F1
#
_cell.length_a   1.000
_cell.length_b   1.000
_cell.length_c   1.000
_cell.angle_alpha   90.00
_cell.angle_beta   90.00
_cell.angle_gamma   90.00
#
_symmetry.space_group_name_H-M   'P 1'
#
loop_
_entity.id
_entity.type
_entity.pdbx_description
1 polymer ?
#
loop_
_entity_poly.entity_id
_entity_poly.type
_entity_poly.pdbx_seq_one_letter_code
_entity_poly.pdbx_strand_id
1 'polypeptide(L)'
;MNKEEIINVWLAEISGGQWQLLNNECNLNSEDGQHYATIIHYPNRLAILFPLPPADQPDNKQQLHNKLLMLNNHPDAIGIASFSLAADNATIVLSTSLPDSSVLSENLEEFWKHSISLRNALFEAVINN
;
A
#
# COMPACT_ATOMS: atom_id res chain seq x y z
N MET A 1 -6.79 -9.28 23.43
CA MET A 1 -5.76 -8.76 22.52
C MET A 1 -6.28 -7.45 21.96
N ASN A 2 -5.53 -6.36 22.11
CA ASN A 2 -5.84 -5.10 21.44
C ASN A 2 -5.50 -5.24 19.93
N LYS A 3 -6.01 -4.35 19.07
CA LYS A 3 -5.80 -4.48 17.62
C LYS A 3 -4.35 -4.30 17.19
N GLU A 4 -3.64 -3.40 17.86
CA GLU A 4 -2.22 -3.17 17.62
C GLU A 4 -1.40 -4.43 17.94
N GLU A 5 -1.75 -5.17 18.99
CA GLU A 5 -1.16 -6.48 19.32
C GLU A 5 -1.44 -7.50 18.21
N ILE A 6 -2.66 -7.56 17.67
CA ILE A 6 -2.99 -8.45 16.54
C ILE A 6 -2.13 -8.12 15.32
N ILE A 7 -2.05 -6.84 14.97
CA ILE A 7 -1.25 -6.38 13.82
C ILE A 7 0.23 -6.67 14.07
N ASN A 8 0.76 -6.40 15.27
CA ASN A 8 2.15 -6.67 15.63
C ASN A 8 2.49 -8.15 15.64
N VAL A 9 1.58 -9.02 16.10
CA VAL A 9 1.75 -10.48 16.01
C VAL A 9 1.86 -10.90 14.54
N TRP A 10 0.92 -10.45 13.70
CA TRP A 10 0.96 -10.74 12.27
C TRP A 10 2.25 -10.22 11.61
N LEU A 11 2.65 -8.97 11.87
CA LEU A 11 3.88 -8.38 11.36
C LEU A 11 5.12 -9.17 11.79
N ALA A 12 5.17 -9.59 13.06
CA ALA A 12 6.26 -10.42 13.57
C ALA A 12 6.29 -11.79 12.89
N GLU A 13 5.15 -12.43 12.66
CA GLU A 13 5.06 -13.73 12.00
C GLU A 13 5.60 -13.69 10.56
N ILE A 14 5.19 -12.71 9.75
CA ILE A 14 5.61 -12.62 8.35
C ILE A 14 7.07 -12.16 8.17
N SER A 15 7.64 -11.50 9.18
CA SER A 15 8.98 -10.92 9.11
C SER A 15 10.06 -11.69 9.89
N GLY A 16 9.69 -12.76 10.59
CA GLY A 16 10.60 -13.43 11.53
C GLY A 16 10.94 -12.57 12.75
N GLY A 17 9.99 -11.73 13.18
CA GLY A 17 10.06 -10.91 14.40
C GLY A 17 10.69 -9.52 14.20
N GLN A 18 10.91 -9.08 12.97
CA GLN A 18 11.58 -7.81 12.68
C GLN A 18 10.62 -6.63 12.57
N TRP A 19 9.38 -6.88 12.15
CA TRP A 19 8.40 -5.83 11.87
C TRP A 19 7.47 -5.64 13.06
N GLN A 20 7.23 -4.38 13.38
CA GLN A 20 6.27 -3.94 14.38
C GLN A 20 5.81 -2.52 14.03
N LEU A 21 4.61 -2.16 14.47
CA LEU A 21 4.13 -0.79 14.45
C LEU A 21 4.89 0.03 15.49
N LEU A 22 5.33 1.22 15.08
CA LEU A 22 5.87 2.28 15.92
C LEU A 22 5.01 3.51 15.66
N ASN A 23 4.31 4.00 16.67
CA ASN A 23 3.33 5.10 16.52
C ASN A 23 2.27 4.83 15.43
N ASN A 24 1.70 3.62 15.41
CA ASN A 24 0.72 3.14 14.42
C ASN A 24 1.27 2.95 12.99
N GLU A 25 2.59 3.00 12.79
CA GLU A 25 3.19 2.86 11.47
C GLU A 25 4.29 1.81 11.46
N CYS A 26 4.36 0.99 10.41
CA CYS A 26 5.48 0.11 10.15
C CYS A 26 6.04 0.45 8.77
N ASN A 27 7.27 0.98 8.74
CA ASN A 27 7.95 1.36 7.51
C ASN A 27 8.82 0.22 7.03
N LEU A 28 8.58 -0.23 5.81
CA LEU A 28 9.30 -1.32 5.16
C LEU A 28 10.23 -0.73 4.11
N ASN A 29 11.51 -1.09 4.18
CA ASN A 29 12.51 -0.73 3.18
C ASN A 29 12.97 -2.00 2.45
N SER A 30 13.33 -1.86 1.17
CA SER A 30 13.98 -2.90 0.39
C SER A 30 15.44 -3.08 0.81
N GLU A 31 16.09 -4.13 0.32
CA GLU A 31 17.48 -4.48 0.65
C GLU A 31 18.48 -3.37 0.28
N ASP A 32 18.17 -2.56 -0.73
CA ASP A 32 18.95 -1.40 -1.17
C ASP A 32 18.68 -0.13 -0.33
N GLY A 33 17.83 -0.23 0.70
CA GLY A 33 17.46 0.86 1.59
C GLY A 33 16.39 1.81 1.06
N GLN A 34 15.82 1.54 -0.12
CA GLN A 34 14.69 2.34 -0.64
C GLN A 34 13.41 2.04 0.14
N HIS A 35 12.54 3.05 0.26
CA HIS A 35 11.26 2.86 0.93
C HIS A 35 10.33 2.01 0.06
N TYR A 36 9.92 0.85 0.57
CA TYR A 36 9.12 -0.14 -0.16
C TYR A 36 7.63 0.01 0.11
N ALA A 37 7.24 0.12 1.39
CA ALA A 37 5.85 0.29 1.78
C ALA A 37 5.73 0.86 3.19
N THR A 38 4.62 1.52 3.49
CA THR A 38 4.22 1.86 4.86
C THR A 38 2.93 1.11 5.20
N ILE A 39 2.92 0.38 6.32
CA ILE A 39 1.70 -0.18 6.91
C ILE A 39 1.23 0.77 8.00
N ILE A 40 0.00 1.27 7.90
CA ILE A 40 -0.54 2.27 8.83
C ILE A 40 -1.84 1.75 9.45
N HIS A 41 -1.89 1.76 10.78
CA HIS A 41 -3.10 1.51 11.55
C HIS A 41 -3.83 2.83 11.83
N TYR A 42 -4.80 3.17 10.99
CA TYR A 42 -5.70 4.29 11.25
C TYR A 42 -6.81 3.88 12.23
N PRO A 43 -7.46 4.84 12.91
CA PRO A 43 -8.56 4.54 13.83
C PRO A 43 -9.72 3.71 13.24
N ASN A 44 -9.91 3.74 11.91
CA ASN A 44 -11.02 3.10 11.21
C ASN A 44 -10.61 2.13 10.10
N ARG A 45 -9.32 1.91 9.87
CA ARG A 45 -8.82 0.99 8.83
C ARG A 45 -7.35 0.64 9.03
N LEU A 46 -6.95 -0.52 8.52
CA LEU A 46 -5.55 -0.83 8.24
C LEU A 46 -5.27 -0.47 6.78
N ALA A 47 -4.17 0.23 6.51
CA ALA A 47 -3.76 0.60 5.16
C ALA A 47 -2.33 0.16 4.86
N ILE A 48 -2.06 -0.21 3.62
CA ILE A 48 -0.71 -0.41 3.10
C ILE A 48 -0.51 0.59 1.98
N LEU A 49 0.54 1.41 2.10
CA LEU A 49 0.90 2.46 1.16
C LEU A 49 2.15 2.04 0.41
N PHE A 50 2.08 2.01 -0.92
CA PHE A 50 3.19 1.71 -1.80
C PHE A 50 3.58 2.97 -2.58
N PRO A 51 4.76 3.54 -2.34
CA PRO A 51 5.25 4.67 -3.12
C PRO A 51 5.68 4.22 -4.53
N LEU A 52 5.48 5.12 -5.50
CA LEU A 52 6.09 5.10 -6.81
C LEU A 52 6.83 6.43 -6.99
N PRO A 53 8.14 6.47 -6.73
CA PRO A 53 8.91 7.71 -6.72
C PRO A 53 9.00 8.31 -8.13
N PRO A 54 9.21 9.63 -8.27
CA PRO A 54 9.25 10.30 -9.57
C PRO A 54 10.24 9.71 -10.57
N ALA A 55 11.34 9.12 -10.09
CA ALA A 55 12.38 8.49 -10.91
C ALA A 55 11.91 7.21 -11.62
N ASP A 56 10.91 6.52 -11.07
CA ASP A 56 10.37 5.25 -11.59
C ASP A 56 9.09 5.45 -12.40
N GLN A 57 8.62 6.69 -12.51
CA GLN A 57 7.41 7.04 -13.22
C GLN A 57 7.69 7.36 -14.70
N PRO A 58 6.70 7.16 -15.60
CA PRO A 58 6.80 7.63 -16.98
C PRO A 58 7.08 9.13 -17.10
N ASP A 59 7.75 9.51 -18.19
CA ASP A 59 8.06 10.92 -18.52
C ASP A 59 6.80 11.74 -18.81
N ASN A 60 5.79 11.13 -19.45
CA ASN A 60 4.54 11.82 -19.79
C ASN A 60 3.61 11.92 -18.58
N LYS A 61 3.85 12.93 -17.72
CA LYS A 61 3.08 13.17 -16.49
C LYS A 61 1.60 13.41 -16.72
N GLN A 62 1.21 14.05 -17.83
CA GLN A 62 -0.21 14.32 -18.11
C GLN A 62 -0.97 13.03 -18.42
N GLN A 63 -0.40 12.17 -19.28
CA GLN A 63 -0.99 10.87 -19.59
C GLN A 63 -1.04 9.97 -18.34
N LEU A 64 0.02 9.99 -17.55
CA LEU A 64 0.09 9.30 -16.26
C LEU A 64 -1.06 9.72 -15.35
N HIS A 65 -1.23 11.01 -15.06
CA HIS A 65 -2.29 11.50 -14.18
C HIS A 65 -3.70 11.16 -14.70
N ASN A 66 -3.94 11.27 -16.02
CA ASN A 66 -5.22 10.87 -16.60
C ASN A 66 -5.50 9.38 -16.37
N LYS A 67 -4.47 8.53 -16.50
CA LYS A 67 -4.59 7.09 -16.28
C LYS A 67 -4.88 6.74 -14.81
N LEU A 68 -4.20 7.40 -13.86
CA LEU A 68 -4.48 7.23 -12.43
C LEU A 68 -5.92 7.64 -12.09
N LEU A 69 -6.39 8.75 -12.65
CA LEU A 69 -7.77 9.21 -12.49
C LEU A 69 -8.77 8.22 -13.08
N MET A 70 -8.49 7.64 -14.25
CA MET A 70 -9.34 6.60 -14.83
C MET A 70 -9.40 5.38 -13.92
N LEU A 71 -8.25 4.85 -13.46
CA LEU A 71 -8.21 3.69 -12.57
C LEU A 71 -8.99 3.94 -11.28
N ASN A 72 -8.82 5.10 -10.64
CA ASN A 72 -9.58 5.45 -9.43
C ASN A 72 -11.10 5.55 -9.65
N ASN A 73 -11.56 5.82 -10.88
CA ASN A 73 -12.98 5.89 -11.22
C ASN A 73 -13.59 4.53 -11.62
N HIS A 74 -12.78 3.47 -11.71
CA HIS A 74 -13.20 2.13 -12.12
C HIS A 74 -12.94 1.12 -11.00
N PRO A 75 -13.84 1.02 -10.00
CA PRO A 75 -13.68 0.11 -8.85
C PRO A 75 -13.59 -1.37 -9.25
N ASP A 76 -14.16 -1.74 -10.41
CA ASP A 76 -14.03 -3.04 -11.04
C ASP A 76 -12.60 -3.36 -11.52
N ALA A 77 -11.82 -2.33 -11.85
CA ALA A 77 -10.43 -2.47 -12.29
C ALA A 77 -9.42 -2.28 -11.15
N ILE A 78 -9.64 -1.30 -10.25
CA ILE A 78 -8.70 -0.97 -9.18
C ILE A 78 -8.93 -1.75 -7.88
N GLY A 79 -10.14 -2.32 -7.69
CA GLY A 79 -10.49 -3.14 -6.54
C GLY A 79 -10.49 -2.36 -5.23
N ILE A 80 -9.76 -2.87 -4.24
CA ILE A 80 -9.62 -2.24 -2.91
C ILE A 80 -8.56 -1.13 -2.86
N ALA A 81 -7.95 -0.81 -4.01
CA ALA A 81 -6.84 0.10 -4.08
C ALA A 81 -7.26 1.50 -4.53
N SER A 82 -6.42 2.50 -4.24
CA SER A 82 -6.59 3.84 -4.78
C SER A 82 -5.24 4.54 -4.93
N PHE A 83 -5.10 5.32 -6.00
CA PHE A 83 -3.94 6.17 -6.24
C PHE A 83 -4.13 7.57 -5.66
N SER A 84 -3.07 8.13 -5.11
CA SER A 84 -3.01 9.49 -4.58
C SER A 84 -1.61 10.08 -4.82
N LEU A 85 -1.44 11.38 -4.50
CA LEU A 85 -0.14 12.02 -4.46
C LEU A 85 0.29 12.18 -3.00
N ALA A 86 1.58 11.96 -2.73
CA ALA A 86 2.18 12.29 -1.44
C ALA A 86 2.28 13.81 -1.26
N ALA A 87 2.72 14.24 -0.07
CA ALA A 87 2.83 15.65 0.30
C ALA A 87 3.80 16.47 -0.59
N ASP A 88 4.74 15.81 -1.25
CA ASP A 88 5.67 16.42 -2.22
C ASP A 88 5.00 16.73 -3.57
N ASN A 89 3.74 16.33 -3.77
CA ASN A 89 3.00 16.42 -5.03
C ASN A 89 3.68 15.75 -6.23
N ALA A 90 4.64 14.85 -5.99
CA ALA A 90 5.43 14.21 -7.03
C ALA A 90 5.43 12.68 -6.90
N THR A 91 5.48 12.17 -5.67
CA THR A 91 5.42 10.74 -5.41
C THR A 91 3.97 10.27 -5.53
N ILE A 92 3.74 9.31 -6.42
CA ILE A 92 2.45 8.61 -6.52
C ILE A 92 2.40 7.57 -5.42
N VAL A 93 1.27 7.45 -4.73
CA VAL A 93 1.06 6.44 -3.69
C VAL A 93 -0.14 5.59 -4.06
N LEU A 94 0.09 4.28 -4.21
CA LEU A 94 -0.99 3.30 -4.24
C LEU A 94 -1.29 2.88 -2.82
N SER A 95 -2.55 3.00 -2.41
CA SER A 95 -3.01 2.54 -1.11
C SER A 95 -3.94 1.35 -1.29
N THR A 96 -3.77 0.30 -0.49
CA THR A 96 -4.82 -0.71 -0.24
C THR A 96 -5.29 -0.58 1.19
N SER A 97 -6.55 -0.89 1.47
CA SER A 97 -7.06 -0.79 2.84
C SER A 97 -8.10 -1.84 3.18
N LEU A 98 -8.09 -2.24 4.45
CA LEU A 98 -9.13 -3.03 5.08
C LEU A 98 -9.88 -2.19 6.11
N PRO A 99 -11.22 -2.21 6.12
CA PRO A 99 -12.00 -1.64 7.21
C PRO A 99 -11.57 -2.24 8.56
N ASP A 100 -11.61 -1.42 9.60
CA ASP A 100 -11.22 -1.83 10.94
C ASP A 100 -12.03 -3.04 11.48
N SER A 101 -13.29 -3.19 11.07
CA SER A 101 -14.09 -4.36 11.40
C SER A 101 -13.55 -5.67 10.81
N SER A 102 -12.86 -5.59 9.66
CA SER A 102 -12.29 -6.74 8.95
C SER A 102 -10.94 -7.17 9.54
N VAL A 103 -10.20 -6.27 10.20
CA VAL A 103 -8.86 -6.58 10.76
C VAL A 103 -8.91 -7.75 11.75
N LEU A 104 -10.04 -7.92 12.44
CA LEU A 104 -10.23 -8.99 13.42
C LEU A 104 -10.71 -10.32 12.82
N SER A 105 -11.26 -10.28 11.61
CA SER A 105 -11.94 -11.43 10.98
C SER A 105 -11.28 -11.92 9.70
N GLU A 106 -10.44 -11.08 9.07
CA GLU A 106 -9.76 -11.42 7.83
C GLU A 106 -8.35 -11.97 8.07
N ASN A 107 -7.89 -12.76 7.11
CA ASN A 107 -6.53 -13.25 7.08
C ASN A 107 -5.60 -12.11 6.61
N LEU A 108 -4.91 -11.47 7.54
CA LEU A 108 -3.98 -10.37 7.25
C LEU A 108 -2.84 -10.79 6.31
N GLU A 109 -2.46 -12.08 6.31
CA GLU A 109 -1.48 -12.61 5.36
C GLU A 109 -2.03 -12.64 3.92
N GLU A 110 -3.30 -12.99 3.74
CA GLU A 110 -3.96 -12.93 2.43
C GLU A 110 -4.12 -11.49 1.96
N PHE A 111 -4.51 -10.57 2.84
CA PHE A 111 -4.59 -9.15 2.52
C PHE A 111 -3.24 -8.58 2.07
N TRP A 112 -2.16 -8.95 2.75
CA TRP A 112 -0.79 -8.58 2.36
C TRP A 112 -0.42 -9.11 0.98
N LYS A 113 -0.62 -10.40 0.73
CA LYS A 113 -0.34 -11.03 -0.57
C LYS A 113 -1.15 -10.40 -1.69
N HIS A 114 -2.43 -10.15 -1.45
CA HIS A 114 -3.32 -9.49 -2.39
C HIS A 114 -2.83 -8.05 -2.68
N SER A 115 -2.44 -7.31 -1.65
CA SER A 115 -1.94 -5.94 -1.78
C SER A 115 -0.65 -5.87 -2.61
N ILE A 116 0.30 -6.79 -2.39
CA ILE A 116 1.51 -6.89 -3.22
C ILE A 116 1.16 -7.22 -4.67
N SER A 117 0.24 -8.17 -4.87
CA SER A 117 -0.19 -8.57 -6.22
C SER A 117 -0.82 -7.41 -6.98
N LEU A 118 -1.74 -6.68 -6.35
CA LEU A 118 -2.34 -5.46 -6.92
C LEU A 118 -1.29 -4.39 -7.19
N ARG A 119 -0.37 -4.15 -6.26
CA ARG A 119 0.73 -3.20 -6.45
C ARG A 119 1.53 -3.51 -7.70
N ASN A 120 1.94 -4.76 -7.87
CA ASN A 120 2.73 -5.17 -9.03
C ASN A 120 1.94 -4.98 -10.33
N ALA A 121 0.70 -5.46 -10.39
CA ALA A 121 -0.14 -5.36 -11.59
C ALA A 121 -0.46 -3.90 -11.96
N LEU A 122 -0.82 -3.07 -10.98
CA LEU A 122 -1.18 -1.67 -11.23
C LEU A 122 0.03 -0.80 -11.55
N PHE A 123 1.18 -1.03 -10.91
CA PHE A 123 2.41 -0.32 -11.27
C PHE A 123 2.89 -0.72 -12.67
N GLU A 124 2.88 -2.01 -13.01
CA GLU A 124 3.18 -2.47 -14.37
C GLU A 124 2.24 -1.82 -15.39
N ALA A 125 0.93 -1.83 -15.09
CA ALA A 125 -0.06 -1.21 -15.95
C ALA A 125 0.23 0.27 -16.15
N VAL A 126 0.64 1.01 -15.12
CA VAL A 126 0.86 2.47 -15.17
C VAL A 126 2.21 2.85 -15.77
N ILE A 127 3.26 2.04 -15.58
CA ILE A 127 4.63 2.34 -16.02
C ILE A 127 4.85 1.91 -17.47
N ASN A 128 4.34 0.73 -17.86
CA ASN A 128 4.72 0.07 -19.12
C ASN A 128 3.67 0.14 -20.23
N ASN A 129 2.50 0.72 -19.99
CA ASN A 129 1.44 0.93 -21.01
C ASN A 129 1.08 2.42 -21.14
#